data_AF-A0A536C543-F1
#
_entry.id   AF-A0A536C543-F1
#
_cell.length_a   1.000
_cell.length_b   1.000
_cell.length_c   1.000
_cell.angle_alpha   90.00
_cell.angle_beta   90.00
_cell.angle_gamma   90.00
#
_symmetry.space_group_name_H-M   'P 1'
#
loop_
_entity.id
_entity.type
_entity.pdbx_description
1 polymer ?
#
loop_
_entity_poly.entity_id
_entity_poly.type
_entity_poly.pdbx_seq_one_letter_code
_entity_poly.pdbx_strand_id
1 'polypeptide(L)'
;MRICAVTAYPPSRAGIADYGAHLAQRLARDPRVESLTVLADRAPGANPRERAGRVDVHRVWRRNSLGTCATLLSAVQSVRPDVVWFNLGVTMFGTRLSAAAGGLVAPLCTSMLGYRTVVTLHELPALTNL
;
A
#
# COMPACT_ATOMS: atom_id res chain seq x y z
N MET A 1 -18.40 -0.45 -3.55
CA MET A 1 -17.16 0.33 -3.80
C MET A 1 -15.97 -0.60 -3.87
N ARG A 2 -15.02 -0.30 -4.74
CA ARG A 2 -13.78 -1.05 -4.97
C ARG A 2 -12.62 -0.32 -4.32
N ILE A 3 -11.99 -0.95 -3.35
CA ILE A 3 -10.90 -0.38 -2.57
C ILE A 3 -9.57 -0.95 -3.06
N CYS A 4 -8.60 -0.08 -3.33
CA CYS A 4 -7.20 -0.47 -3.51
C CYS A 4 -6.39 0.02 -2.31
N ALA A 5 -5.88 -0.90 -1.51
CA ALA A 5 -5.05 -0.60 -0.35
C ALA A 5 -3.56 -0.75 -0.72
N VAL A 6 -2.76 0.29 -0.54
CA VAL A 6 -1.30 0.19 -0.65
C VAL A 6 -0.76 0.01 0.76
N THR A 7 -0.30 -1.20 1.08
CA THR A 7 0.16 -1.54 2.43
C THR A 7 1.18 -2.67 2.44
N ALA A 8 2.05 -2.71 3.46
CA ALA A 8 2.87 -3.88 3.72
C ALA A 8 1.93 -4.98 4.21
N TYR A 9 2.19 -6.23 3.84
CA TYR A 9 1.25 -7.31 4.13
C TYR A 9 1.99 -8.59 4.54
N PRO A 10 1.50 -9.33 5.56
CA PRO A 10 2.10 -10.61 5.97
C PRO A 10 2.39 -11.50 4.76
N PRO A 11 3.57 -12.15 4.66
CA PRO A 11 4.53 -12.40 5.74
C PRO A 11 5.56 -11.28 5.96
N SER A 12 5.36 -10.09 5.37
CA SER A 12 6.20 -8.93 5.65
C SER A 12 6.18 -8.61 7.15
N ARG A 13 7.37 -8.40 7.74
CA ARG A 13 7.53 -8.05 9.16
C ARG A 13 7.63 -6.54 9.40
N ALA A 14 7.15 -5.73 8.46
CA ALA A 14 7.04 -4.29 8.67
C ALA A 14 6.03 -4.01 9.80
N GLY A 15 6.32 -3.06 10.69
CA GLY A 15 5.49 -2.78 11.88
C GLY A 15 4.03 -2.41 11.58
N ILE A 16 3.73 -1.99 10.34
CA ILE A 16 2.39 -1.64 9.88
C ILE A 16 1.66 -2.77 9.15
N ALA A 17 2.31 -3.92 8.93
CA ALA A 17 1.77 -5.00 8.11
C ALA A 17 0.56 -5.68 8.77
N ASP A 18 0.64 -5.96 10.06
CA ASP A 18 -0.47 -6.57 10.80
C ASP A 18 -1.68 -5.64 10.87
N TYR A 19 -1.47 -4.36 11.18
CA TYR A 19 -2.53 -3.36 11.16
C TYR A 19 -3.22 -3.29 9.78
N GLY A 20 -2.43 -3.18 8.71
CA GLY A 20 -2.93 -3.16 7.34
C GLY A 20 -3.75 -4.40 7.00
N ALA A 21 -3.27 -5.59 7.41
CA ALA A 21 -3.94 -6.85 7.19
C ALA A 21 -5.29 -6.95 7.94
N HIS A 22 -5.30 -6.60 9.22
CA HIS A 22 -6.51 -6.66 10.04
C HIS A 22 -7.58 -5.70 9.53
N LEU A 23 -7.22 -4.46 9.21
CA LEU A 23 -8.16 -3.47 8.71
C LEU A 23 -8.68 -3.84 7.31
N ALA A 24 -7.81 -4.28 6.40
CA ALA A 24 -8.23 -4.75 5.07
C ALA A 24 -9.22 -5.92 5.17
N GLN A 25 -8.95 -6.91 6.03
CA GLN A 25 -9.86 -8.04 6.24
C GLN A 25 -11.21 -7.62 6.84
N ARG A 26 -11.22 -6.63 7.75
CA ARG A 26 -12.47 -6.10 8.33
C ARG A 26 -13.27 -5.31 7.30
N LEU A 27 -12.62 -4.44 6.52
CA LEU A 27 -13.26 -3.65 5.47
C LEU A 27 -13.85 -4.54 4.37
N ALA A 28 -13.14 -5.60 3.96
CA ALA A 28 -13.62 -6.53 2.94
C ALA A 28 -14.88 -7.34 3.35
N ARG A 29 -15.32 -7.25 4.61
CA ARG A 29 -16.57 -7.86 5.11
C ARG A 29 -17.75 -6.89 5.10
N ASP A 30 -17.51 -5.60 4.91
CA ASP A 30 -18.60 -4.61 4.83
C ASP A 30 -19.37 -4.81 3.52
N PRO A 31 -20.71 -4.96 3.54
CA PRO A 31 -21.52 -5.15 2.33
C PRO A 31 -21.40 -4.02 1.29
N ARG A 32 -20.94 -2.82 1.69
CA ARG A 32 -20.71 -1.69 0.78
C ARG A 32 -19.38 -1.81 0.02
N VAL A 33 -18.49 -2.70 0.46
CA VAL A 33 -17.21 -2.99 -0.19
C VAL A 33 -17.40 -4.18 -1.12
N GLU A 34 -17.37 -3.91 -2.41
CA GLU A 34 -17.55 -4.90 -3.47
C GLU A 34 -16.28 -5.74 -3.62
N SER A 35 -15.12 -5.08 -3.62
CA SER A 35 -13.82 -5.72 -3.71
C SER A 35 -12.78 -4.93 -2.93
N LEU A 36 -11.81 -5.65 -2.38
CA LEU A 36 -10.62 -5.06 -1.77
C LEU A 36 -9.38 -5.73 -2.32
N THR A 37 -8.54 -4.93 -2.98
CA THR A 37 -7.24 -5.37 -3.49
C THR A 37 -6.14 -4.70 -2.68
N VAL A 38 -5.18 -5.48 -2.20
CA VAL A 38 -3.98 -4.99 -1.52
C VAL A 38 -2.81 -5.00 -2.50
N LEU A 39 -2.16 -3.86 -2.68
CA LEU A 39 -0.87 -3.73 -3.35
C LEU A 39 0.24 -3.78 -2.29
N ALA A 40 0.87 -4.95 -2.16
CA ALA A 40 1.84 -5.27 -1.13
C ALA A 40 3.30 -5.29 -1.61
N ASP A 41 4.21 -5.30 -0.63
CA ASP A 41 5.61 -5.58 -0.85
C ASP A 41 5.84 -7.04 -1.26
N ARG A 42 6.82 -7.23 -2.13
CA ARG A 42 7.39 -8.55 -2.44
C ARG A 42 8.22 -9.00 -1.25
N ALA A 43 7.72 -10.01 -0.54
CA ALA A 43 8.42 -10.68 0.54
C ALA A 43 8.99 -12.03 0.04
N PRO A 44 10.18 -12.44 0.50
CA PRO A 44 10.73 -13.77 0.20
C PRO A 44 9.75 -14.88 0.59
N GLY A 45 9.56 -15.86 -0.30
CA GLY A 45 8.67 -17.00 -0.07
C GLY A 45 7.16 -16.68 -0.19
N ALA A 46 6.79 -15.43 -0.47
CA ALA A 46 5.39 -15.06 -0.63
C ALA A 46 4.95 -15.13 -2.09
N ASN A 47 3.71 -15.57 -2.33
CA ASN A 47 3.16 -15.66 -3.69
C ASN A 47 2.97 -14.26 -4.30
N PRO A 48 3.28 -14.05 -5.59
CA PRO A 48 3.08 -12.75 -6.25
C PRO A 48 1.62 -12.29 -6.23
N ARG A 49 0.69 -13.24 -6.25
CA ARG A 49 -0.75 -13.01 -6.06
C ARG A 49 -1.31 -14.10 -5.16
N GLU A 50 -2.12 -13.70 -4.20
CA GLU A 50 -2.79 -14.62 -3.30
C GLU A 50 -4.10 -14.04 -2.77
N ARG A 51 -4.99 -14.91 -2.31
CA ARG A 51 -6.27 -14.50 -1.72
C ARG A 51 -6.28 -14.78 -0.23
N ALA A 52 -6.37 -13.74 0.57
CA ALA A 52 -6.50 -13.80 2.03
C ALA A 52 -7.98 -13.59 2.41
N GLY A 53 -8.76 -14.67 2.40
CA GLY A 53 -10.21 -14.60 2.60
C GLY A 53 -10.91 -13.83 1.47
N ARG A 54 -11.42 -12.63 1.76
CA ARG A 54 -12.06 -11.73 0.78
C ARG A 54 -11.11 -10.70 0.17
N VAL A 55 -9.85 -10.66 0.63
CA VAL A 55 -8.84 -9.72 0.16
C VAL A 55 -8.00 -10.35 -0.94
N ASP A 56 -7.87 -9.66 -2.06
CA ASP A 56 -6.96 -10.06 -3.15
C ASP A 56 -5.62 -9.32 -2.99
N VAL A 57 -4.53 -10.05 -2.76
CA VAL A 57 -3.22 -9.49 -2.43
C VAL A 57 -2.30 -9.61 -3.64
N HIS A 58 -1.82 -8.48 -4.16
CA HIS A 58 -0.90 -8.38 -5.28
C HIS A 58 0.43 -7.82 -4.79
N ARG A 59 1.52 -8.60 -4.87
CA ARG A 59 2.85 -8.20 -4.41
C ARG A 59 3.65 -7.52 -5.52
N VAL A 60 3.46 -6.21 -5.65
CA VAL A 60 3.90 -5.48 -6.84
C VAL A 60 5.24 -4.78 -6.67
N TRP A 61 5.55 -4.24 -5.48
CA TRP A 61 6.71 -3.38 -5.26
C TRP A 61 7.80 -4.04 -4.39
N ARG A 62 9.03 -3.53 -4.45
CA ARG A 62 10.18 -4.05 -3.69
C ARG A 62 10.75 -2.94 -2.82
N ARG A 63 11.15 -3.25 -1.58
CA ARG A 63 11.86 -2.30 -0.72
C ARG A 63 13.15 -1.83 -1.39
N ASN A 64 13.50 -0.56 -1.18
CA ASN A 64 14.66 0.13 -1.75
C ASN A 64 14.67 0.21 -3.30
N SER A 65 13.50 0.13 -3.94
CA SER A 65 13.36 0.29 -5.40
C SER A 65 12.98 1.72 -5.79
N LEU A 66 13.71 2.31 -6.74
CA LEU A 66 13.43 3.65 -7.27
C LEU A 66 12.15 3.70 -8.13
N GLY A 67 11.77 2.58 -8.76
CA GLY A 67 10.57 2.48 -9.62
C GLY A 67 9.26 2.24 -8.86
N THR A 68 9.25 2.41 -7.54
CA THR A 68 8.09 2.05 -6.69
C THR A 68 6.86 2.87 -7.04
N CYS A 69 6.98 4.18 -7.22
CA CYS A 69 5.86 5.04 -7.60
C CYS A 69 5.22 4.59 -8.91
N ALA A 70 6.02 4.47 -9.98
CA ALA A 70 5.52 4.04 -11.30
C ALA A 70 4.85 2.65 -11.24
N THR A 71 5.44 1.71 -10.49
CA THR A 71 4.87 0.38 -10.30
C THR A 71 3.52 0.43 -9.59
N LEU A 72 3.40 1.24 -8.52
CA LEU A 72 2.15 1.42 -7.79
C LEU A 72 1.09 2.08 -8.66
N LEU A 73 1.43 3.13 -9.40
CA LEU A 73 0.50 3.83 -10.29
C LEU A 73 -0.05 2.90 -11.38
N SER A 74 0.83 2.13 -12.02
CA SER A 74 0.43 1.14 -13.02
C SER A 74 -0.50 0.08 -12.42
N ALA A 75 -0.20 -0.42 -11.23
CA ALA A 75 -1.03 -1.39 -10.53
C ALA A 75 -2.40 -0.80 -10.12
N VAL A 76 -2.43 0.43 -9.58
CA VAL A 76 -3.68 1.13 -9.24
C VAL A 76 -4.57 1.30 -10.48
N GLN A 77 -4.00 1.76 -11.60
CA GLN A 77 -4.74 1.92 -12.85
C GLN A 77 -5.26 0.59 -13.41
N SER A 78 -4.53 -0.50 -13.19
CA SER A 78 -4.97 -1.84 -13.59
C SER A 78 -6.12 -2.35 -12.73
N VAL A 79 -6.12 -2.03 -11.43
CA VAL A 79 -7.20 -2.40 -10.49
C VAL A 79 -8.45 -1.55 -10.71
N ARG A 80 -8.31 -0.31 -11.20
CA ARG A 80 -9.40 0.66 -11.42
C ARG A 80 -10.29 0.87 -10.16
N PRO A 81 -9.72 1.20 -9.00
CA PRO A 81 -10.49 1.36 -7.76
C PRO A 81 -11.29 2.66 -7.73
N ASP A 82 -12.30 2.70 -6.87
CA ASP A 82 -13.05 3.94 -6.57
C ASP A 82 -12.32 4.77 -5.50
N VAL A 83 -11.54 4.10 -4.63
CA VAL A 83 -10.72 4.73 -3.58
C VAL A 83 -9.38 4.02 -3.46
N VAL A 84 -8.31 4.80 -3.31
CA VAL A 84 -6.97 4.31 -2.97
C VAL A 84 -6.67 4.66 -1.53
N TRP A 85 -6.45 3.65 -0.70
CA TRP A 85 -6.08 3.81 0.70
C TRP A 85 -4.60 3.46 0.89
N PHE A 86 -3.79 4.44 1.30
CA PHE A 86 -2.39 4.23 1.63
C PHE A 86 -2.25 4.07 3.14
N ASN A 87 -1.79 2.90 3.56
CA ASN A 87 -1.37 2.63 4.93
C ASN A 87 0.15 2.78 5.02
N LEU A 88 0.64 3.97 5.37
CA LEU A 88 2.04 4.36 5.24
C LEU A 88 2.78 4.29 6.58
N GLY A 89 3.96 3.67 6.53
CA GLY A 89 5.04 3.87 7.48
C GLY A 89 6.21 4.54 6.74
N VAL A 90 6.95 5.44 7.40
CA VAL A 90 8.02 6.21 6.75
C VAL A 90 9.08 5.29 6.12
N THR A 91 9.35 4.16 6.77
CA THR A 91 10.39 3.20 6.37
C THR A 91 9.87 2.05 5.52
N MET A 92 8.58 2.04 5.19
CA MET A 92 7.90 0.99 4.44
C MET A 92 8.62 0.69 3.12
N PHE A 93 8.82 1.73 2.31
CA PHE A 93 9.39 1.60 0.96
C PHE A 93 10.91 1.40 0.93
N GLY A 94 11.58 1.60 2.06
CA GLY A 94 13.03 1.46 2.18
C GLY A 94 13.60 2.36 3.26
N THR A 95 14.88 2.16 3.54
CA THR A 95 15.67 3.00 4.46
C THR A 95 16.52 4.01 3.69
N ARG A 96 16.68 3.83 2.38
CA ARG A 96 17.34 4.81 1.51
C ARG A 96 16.40 5.98 1.26
N LEU A 97 16.87 7.21 1.47
CA LEU A 97 16.09 8.44 1.32
C LEU A 97 15.38 8.51 -0.05
N SER A 98 16.07 8.14 -1.13
CA SER A 98 15.50 8.14 -2.49
C SER A 98 14.35 7.14 -2.68
N ALA A 99 14.43 5.96 -2.03
CA ALA A 99 13.38 4.95 -2.09
C ALA A 99 12.19 5.31 -1.20
N ALA A 100 12.45 5.87 -0.02
CA ALA A 100 11.42 6.37 0.89
C ALA A 100 10.63 7.52 0.24
N ALA A 101 11.33 8.51 -0.33
CA ALA A 101 10.72 9.62 -1.06
C ALA A 101 9.90 9.13 -2.27
N GLY A 102 10.43 8.19 -3.06
CA GLY A 102 9.72 7.65 -4.22
C GLY A 102 8.38 7.00 -3.87
N GLY A 103 8.28 6.31 -2.73
CA GLY A 103 7.02 5.74 -2.27
C GLY A 103 6.04 6.78 -1.69
N LEU A 104 6.54 7.82 -1.02
CA LEU A 104 5.74 8.92 -0.48
C LEU A 104 5.15 9.85 -1.54
N VAL A 105 5.67 9.82 -2.76
CA VAL A 105 5.11 10.56 -3.91
C VAL A 105 3.87 9.84 -4.49
N ALA A 106 3.71 8.53 -4.27
CA ALA A 106 2.61 7.77 -4.86
C ALA A 106 1.21 8.27 -4.47
N PRO A 107 0.89 8.62 -3.20
CA PRO A 107 -0.39 9.22 -2.83
C PRO A 107 -0.68 10.54 -3.54
N LEU A 108 0.33 11.39 -3.71
CA LEU A 108 0.19 12.64 -4.45
C LEU A 108 -0.16 12.35 -5.90
N CYS A 109 0.56 11.45 -6.55
CA CYS A 109 0.30 11.08 -7.94
C CYS A 109 -1.09 10.44 -8.13
N THR A 110 -1.54 9.56 -7.24
CA THR A 110 -2.91 8.99 -7.34
C THR A 110 -3.97 10.07 -7.17
N SER A 111 -3.75 11.03 -6.26
CA SER A 111 -4.67 12.16 -6.10
C SER A 111 -4.71 13.06 -7.33
N MET A 112 -3.55 13.36 -7.93
CA MET A 112 -3.47 14.16 -9.17
C MET A 112 -4.12 13.47 -10.37
N LEU A 113 -4.12 12.13 -10.40
CA LEU A 113 -4.83 11.33 -11.40
C LEU A 113 -6.35 11.24 -11.16
N GLY A 114 -6.88 11.94 -10.16
CA GLY A 114 -8.31 12.01 -9.87
C GLY A 114 -8.85 10.89 -8.98
N TYR A 115 -8.00 10.02 -8.44
CA TYR A 115 -8.47 9.00 -7.48
C TYR A 115 -8.74 9.63 -6.12
N ARG A 116 -9.87 9.24 -5.50
CA ARG A 116 -10.10 9.52 -4.08
C ARG A 116 -9.01 8.81 -3.27
N THR A 117 -8.11 9.60 -2.70
CA THR A 117 -6.93 9.08 -1.98
C THR A 117 -7.09 9.33 -0.48
N VAL A 118 -6.95 8.27 0.32
CA VAL A 118 -6.99 8.33 1.79
C VAL A 118 -5.65 7.85 2.30
N VAL A 119 -5.05 8.57 3.25
CA VAL A 119 -3.74 8.22 3.81
C VAL A 119 -3.87 8.03 5.31
N THR A 120 -3.38 6.89 5.80
CA THR A 120 -3.12 6.64 7.22
C THR A 120 -1.60 6.64 7.39
N LEU A 121 -1.08 7.59 8.16
CA LEU A 121 0.36 7.70 8.43
C LEU A 121 0.64 7.23 9.87
N HIS A 122 1.40 6.15 10.00
CA HIS A 122 1.65 5.50 11.31
C HIS A 122 2.85 6.07 12.06
N GLU A 123 3.80 6.63 11.33
CA GLU A 123 5.04 7.14 11.90
C GLU A 123 5.26 8.54 11.34
N LEU A 124 5.57 9.48 12.22
CA LEU A 124 6.19 10.74 11.85
C LEU A 124 7.61 10.69 12.41
N PRO A 125 8.66 10.90 11.59
CA PRO A 125 9.97 11.10 12.15
C PRO A 125 9.90 12.35 13.01
N ALA A 126 10.41 12.30 14.24
CA ALA A 126 10.58 13.51 15.02
C ALA A 126 11.46 14.47 14.20
N LEU A 127 10.95 15.66 13.90
CA LEU A 127 11.71 16.76 13.30
C LEU A 127 12.65 17.38 14.34
N THR A 128 13.35 16.57 15.11
CA THR A 128 14.37 17.04 16.06
C THR A 128 15.66 17.25 15.27
N ASN A 129 15.95 18.54 15.02
CA ASN A 129 17.14 19.13 14.38
C ASN A 129 17.05 19.34 12.86
N LEU A 130 16.10 20.18 12.42
CA LEU A 130 16.35 21.09 11.29
C LEU A 130 16.91 22.41 11.83
#